data_AF-A0A964LLW7-F1
#
_entry.id   AF-A0A964LLW7-F1
#
_cell.length_a   1.000
_cell.length_b   1.000
_cell.length_c   1.000
_cell.angle_alpha   90.00
_cell.angle_beta   90.00
_cell.angle_gamma   90.00
#
_symmetry.space_group_name_H-M   'P 1'
#
loop_
_entity.id
_entity.type
_entity.pdbx_description
1 polymer ?
#
loop_
_entity_poly.entity_id
_entity_poly.type
_entity_poly.pdbx_seq_one_letter_code
_entity_poly.pdbx_strand_id
1 'polypeptide(L)'
;MHAKAFLLLTVTLGACSLSQIPTLKEYGDAVVGKNIAVIRDLVRRPTSRASQAGWQEKTYPLPNGHWVYVEPDRPNCEIHYEVNNEDIIVGYTPVGTGCRYQ
;
A
#
# COMPACT_ATOMS: atom_id res chain seq x y z
N MET A 1 -36.37 -50.48 -5.19
CA MET A 1 -37.00 -49.17 -5.47
C MET A 1 -36.19 -48.10 -4.76
N HIS A 2 -35.95 -46.99 -5.45
CA HIS A 2 -34.98 -45.93 -5.16
C HIS A 2 -35.30 -45.03 -3.96
N ALA A 3 -34.26 -44.45 -3.36
CA ALA A 3 -34.05 -43.00 -3.13
C ALA A 3 -33.00 -42.82 -1.99
N LYS A 4 -31.74 -42.48 -2.27
CA LYS A 4 -31.17 -41.12 -2.38
C LYS A 4 -31.47 -40.19 -1.19
N ALA A 5 -30.41 -39.82 -0.45
CA ALA A 5 -30.09 -38.48 0.10
C ALA A 5 -29.02 -38.69 1.20
N PHE A 6 -27.70 -38.54 1.00
CA PHE A 6 -26.91 -37.33 0.72
C PHE A 6 -27.35 -36.08 1.51
N LEU A 7 -26.95 -35.97 2.77
CA LEU A 7 -26.94 -34.77 3.62
C LEU A 7 -26.07 -35.13 4.85
N LEU A 8 -25.03 -34.43 5.28
CA LEU A 8 -24.57 -33.07 5.05
C LEU A 8 -23.05 -33.02 5.18
N LEU A 9 -22.37 -32.72 4.09
CA LEU A 9 -21.06 -32.09 4.11
C LEU A 9 -21.31 -30.61 4.46
N THR A 10 -21.38 -30.26 5.74
CA THR A 10 -21.46 -28.85 6.18
C THR A 10 -20.12 -28.16 5.94
N VAL A 11 -19.97 -27.73 4.70
CA VAL A 11 -19.28 -26.53 4.20
C VAL A 11 -18.59 -25.71 5.28
N THR A 12 -17.28 -25.92 5.36
CA THR A 12 -16.27 -25.03 5.94
C THR A 12 -16.11 -23.78 5.08
N LEU A 13 -16.96 -22.77 5.23
CA LEU A 13 -16.78 -21.44 4.61
C LEU A 13 -17.21 -20.35 5.58
N GLY A 14 -16.49 -20.23 6.70
CA GLY A 14 -16.73 -19.22 7.75
C GLY A 14 -15.54 -18.29 8.01
N ALA A 15 -14.46 -18.37 7.23
CA ALA A 15 -13.37 -17.41 7.30
C ALA A 15 -13.53 -16.37 6.19
N CYS A 16 -14.55 -15.52 6.30
CA CYS A 16 -14.46 -14.22 5.68
C CYS A 16 -13.29 -13.51 6.36
N SER A 17 -12.12 -13.55 5.75
CA SER A 17 -10.98 -12.71 6.12
C SER A 17 -11.51 -11.28 6.17
N LEU A 18 -11.70 -10.75 7.38
CA LEU A 18 -11.96 -9.34 7.60
C LEU A 18 -10.88 -8.62 6.80
N SER A 19 -11.28 -7.92 5.74
CA SER A 19 -10.42 -7.09 4.91
C SER A 19 -9.88 -5.96 5.78
N GLN A 20 -8.88 -6.26 6.60
CA GLN A 20 -8.18 -5.27 7.40
C GLN A 20 -7.37 -4.44 6.42
N ILE A 21 -7.80 -3.19 6.24
CA ILE A 21 -7.00 -2.18 5.56
C ILE A 21 -5.71 -2.07 6.37
N PRO A 22 -4.53 -2.32 5.77
CA PRO A 22 -3.28 -2.28 6.51
C PRO A 22 -3.09 -0.91 7.13
N THR A 23 -2.46 -0.88 8.30
CA THR A 23 -2.04 0.38 8.87
C THR A 23 -0.94 1.02 8.01
N LEU A 24 -0.70 2.31 8.18
CA LEU A 24 0.36 2.99 7.41
C LEU A 24 1.72 2.35 7.69
N LYS A 25 1.95 1.92 8.94
CA LYS A 25 3.16 1.21 9.32
C LYS A 25 3.29 -0.14 8.60
N GLU A 26 2.24 -0.96 8.60
CA GLU A 26 2.24 -2.25 7.90
C GLU A 26 2.48 -2.08 6.40
N TYR A 27 1.83 -1.07 5.79
CA TYR A 27 2.00 -0.76 4.38
C TYR A 27 3.43 -0.30 4.06
N GLY A 28 3.98 0.64 4.84
CA GLY A 28 5.34 1.15 4.65
C GLY A 28 6.40 0.08 4.87
N ASP A 29 6.28 -0.71 5.94
CA ASP A 29 7.22 -1.80 6.24
C ASP A 29 7.22 -2.88 5.15
N ALA A 30 6.05 -3.14 4.55
CA ALA A 30 5.92 -4.14 3.48
C ALA A 30 6.60 -3.74 2.17
N VAL A 31 6.92 -2.45 1.96
CA VAL A 31 7.52 -1.96 0.71
C VAL A 31 8.99 -1.58 0.84
N VAL A 32 9.53 -1.47 2.06
CA VAL A 32 10.98 -1.36 2.28
C VAL A 32 11.70 -2.57 1.68
N GLY A 33 12.78 -2.31 0.95
CA GLY A 33 13.55 -3.31 0.19
C GLY A 33 12.99 -3.63 -1.19
N LYS A 34 11.84 -3.07 -1.59
CA LYS A 34 11.30 -3.22 -2.95
C LYS A 34 11.77 -2.09 -3.86
N ASN A 35 11.72 -2.33 -5.17
CA ASN A 35 11.93 -1.29 -6.16
C ASN A 35 10.74 -0.30 -6.17
N ILE A 36 11.03 1.00 -6.30
CA ILE A 36 10.04 2.08 -6.31
C ILE A 36 8.98 1.95 -7.43
N ALA A 37 9.29 1.22 -8.50
CA ALA A 37 8.33 0.89 -9.55
C ALA A 37 7.05 0.24 -9.00
N VAL A 38 7.14 -0.54 -7.92
CA VAL A 38 5.97 -1.14 -7.26
C VAL A 38 4.99 -0.06 -6.78
N ILE A 39 5.50 1.00 -6.15
CA ILE A 39 4.67 2.12 -5.69
C ILE A 39 4.12 2.90 -6.88
N ARG A 40 4.97 3.21 -7.88
CA ARG A 40 4.53 3.88 -9.11
C ARG A 40 3.38 3.15 -9.79
N ASP A 41 3.43 1.83 -9.85
CA ASP A 41 2.37 1.01 -10.43
C ASP A 41 1.11 1.00 -9.57
N LEU A 42 1.24 1.01 -8.24
CA LEU A 42 0.09 1.11 -7.32
C LEU A 42 -0.64 2.45 -7.46
N VAL A 43 0.08 3.57 -7.47
CA VAL A 43 -0.51 4.93 -7.54
C VAL A 43 -1.07 5.27 -8.93
N ARG A 44 -0.66 4.55 -9.98
CA ARG A 44 -1.22 4.69 -11.33
C ARG A 44 -2.55 3.97 -11.52
N ARG A 45 -2.92 3.06 -10.61
CA ARG A 45 -4.19 2.34 -10.72
C ARG A 45 -5.35 3.35 -10.65
N PRO A 46 -6.37 3.24 -11.52
CA PRO A 46 -7.54 4.15 -11.49
C PRO A 46 -8.31 4.13 -10.17
N THR A 47 -8.19 3.04 -9.41
CA THR A 47 -8.80 2.87 -8.09
C THR A 47 -7.96 3.43 -6.94
N SER A 48 -6.73 3.85 -7.21
CA SER A 48 -5.86 4.46 -6.20
C SER A 48 -6.33 5.87 -5.87
N ARG A 49 -6.07 6.28 -4.63
CA ARG A 49 -6.32 7.65 -4.20
C ARG A 49 -5.57 8.68 -5.05
N ALA A 50 -4.31 8.40 -5.35
CA ALA A 50 -3.46 9.29 -6.15
C ALA A 50 -4.11 9.58 -7.50
N SER A 51 -4.53 8.53 -8.22
CA SER A 51 -5.21 8.69 -9.51
C SER A 51 -6.55 9.43 -9.37
N GLN A 52 -7.38 9.07 -8.39
CA GLN A 52 -8.68 9.72 -8.15
C GLN A 52 -8.55 11.21 -7.77
N ALA A 53 -7.48 11.58 -7.08
CA ALA A 53 -7.19 12.96 -6.69
C ALA A 53 -6.51 13.78 -7.81
N GLY A 54 -6.25 13.20 -8.98
CA GLY A 54 -5.50 13.85 -10.06
C GLY A 54 -4.05 14.16 -9.68
N TRP A 55 -3.50 13.44 -8.70
CA TRP A 55 -2.16 13.66 -8.18
C TRP A 55 -1.10 13.48 -9.28
N GLN A 56 -0.05 14.31 -9.20
CA GLN A 56 1.10 14.27 -10.11
C GLN A 56 2.34 13.88 -9.34
N GLU A 57 3.21 13.09 -9.98
CA GLU A 57 4.45 12.61 -9.37
C GLU A 57 5.29 13.76 -8.79
N LYS A 58 5.70 13.59 -7.52
CA LYS A 58 6.51 14.55 -6.78
C LYS A 58 7.72 13.82 -6.20
N THR A 59 8.90 14.34 -6.50
CA THR A 59 10.18 13.83 -6.01
C THR A 59 11.11 14.96 -5.60
N TYR A 60 12.09 14.66 -4.74
CA TYR A 60 13.15 15.62 -4.40
C TYR A 60 14.44 14.90 -3.96
N PRO A 61 15.63 15.48 -4.22
CA PRO A 61 16.90 14.85 -3.84
C PRO A 61 17.20 14.99 -2.34
N LEU A 62 18.02 14.09 -1.80
CA LEU A 62 18.58 14.16 -0.46
C LEU A 62 20.12 14.35 -0.51
N PRO A 63 20.74 14.96 0.52
CA PRO A 63 22.18 15.22 0.54
C PRO A 63 23.08 13.97 0.54
N ASN A 64 22.53 12.82 0.94
CA ASN A 64 23.23 11.52 0.98
C ASN A 64 23.29 10.82 -0.40
N GLY A 65 22.80 11.47 -1.46
CA GLY A 65 22.71 10.90 -2.80
C GLY A 65 21.46 10.06 -3.04
N HIS A 66 20.62 9.85 -2.02
CA HIS A 66 19.29 9.27 -2.21
C HIS A 66 18.31 10.34 -2.71
N TRP A 67 17.09 9.91 -2.98
CA TRP A 67 16.00 10.80 -3.35
C TRP A 67 14.69 10.35 -2.70
N VAL A 68 13.69 11.21 -2.68
CA VAL A 68 12.39 10.93 -2.11
C VAL A 68 11.33 10.82 -3.19
N TYR A 69 10.50 9.78 -3.11
CA TYR A 69 9.23 9.67 -3.81
C TYR A 69 8.08 9.97 -2.85
N VAL A 70 7.16 10.84 -3.23
CA VAL A 70 6.01 11.20 -2.38
C VAL A 70 4.75 10.49 -2.86
N GLU A 71 4.02 9.80 -1.99
CA GLU A 71 2.71 9.19 -2.27
C GLU A 71 1.63 9.83 -1.38
N PRO A 72 0.45 10.22 -1.92
CA PRO A 72 -0.69 10.63 -1.10
C PRO A 72 -1.47 9.42 -0.54
N ASP A 73 -1.58 9.29 0.78
CA ASP A 73 -2.34 8.19 1.45
C ASP A 73 -3.73 8.61 1.93
N ARG A 74 -3.82 9.72 2.68
CA ARG A 74 -5.05 10.21 3.34
C ARG A 74 -5.16 11.73 3.26
N PRO A 75 -6.30 12.36 3.58
CA PRO A 75 -6.37 13.82 3.60
C PRO A 75 -5.32 14.33 4.59
N ASN A 76 -4.45 15.23 4.14
CA ASN A 76 -3.33 15.77 4.93
C ASN A 76 -2.32 14.70 5.39
N CYS A 77 -2.13 13.61 4.63
CA CYS A 77 -1.06 12.63 4.88
C CYS A 77 -0.38 12.22 3.56
N GLU A 78 0.95 12.37 3.54
CA GLU A 78 1.85 11.92 2.50
C GLU A 78 2.80 10.84 3.07
N ILE A 79 3.17 9.86 2.28
CA ILE A 79 4.24 8.91 2.58
C ILE A 79 5.44 9.30 1.73
N HIS A 80 6.54 9.64 2.39
CA HIS A 80 7.80 10.00 1.73
C HIS A 80 8.73 8.80 1.77
N TYR A 81 8.89 8.11 0.64
CA TYR A 81 9.82 6.99 0.51
C TYR A 81 11.21 7.50 0.21
N GLU A 82 12.20 7.13 1.03
CA GLU A 82 13.61 7.33 0.69
C GLU A 82 14.06 6.20 -0.24
N VAL A 83 14.63 6.57 -1.38
CA VAL A 83 15.00 5.67 -2.47
C VAL A 83 16.49 5.86 -2.79
N ASN A 84 17.21 4.75 -2.83
CA ASN A 84 18.64 4.75 -3.15
C ASN A 84 18.90 4.84 -4.67
N ASN A 85 20.18 4.83 -5.06
CA ASN A 85 20.60 4.92 -6.47
C ASN A 85 20.26 3.68 -7.32
N GLU A 86 19.82 2.59 -6.70
CA GLU A 86 19.37 1.35 -7.37
C GLU A 86 17.83 1.29 -7.48
N ASP A 87 17.16 2.42 -7.26
CA ASP A 87 15.70 2.55 -7.24
C ASP A 87 15.03 1.68 -6.14
N ILE A 88 15.74 1.34 -5.06
CA ILE A 88 15.23 0.56 -3.94
C ILE A 88 14.78 1.48 -2.80
N ILE A 89 13.58 1.21 -2.26
CA ILE A 89 13.05 1.88 -1.07
C ILE A 89 13.85 1.43 0.15
N VAL A 90 14.58 2.35 0.78
CA VAL A 90 15.39 2.06 1.98
C VAL A 90 14.73 2.51 3.28
N GLY A 91 13.68 3.33 3.19
CA GLY A 91 12.89 3.78 4.33
C GLY A 91 11.68 4.59 3.89
N TYR A 92 10.85 4.98 4.85
CA TYR A 92 9.71 5.86 4.62
C TYR A 92 9.43 6.75 5.82
N THR A 93 8.87 7.93 5.57
CA THR A 93 8.44 8.88 6.59
C THR A 93 7.02 9.34 6.30
N PRO A 94 6.06 9.14 7.21
CA PRO A 94 4.74 9.76 7.12
C PRO A 94 4.86 11.26 7.40
N VAL A 95 4.26 12.10 6.55
CA VAL A 95 4.28 13.55 6.65
C VAL A 95 2.87 14.11 6.62
N GLY A 96 2.51 14.87 7.66
CA GLY A 96 1.22 15.57 7.76
C GLY A 96 0.36 15.13 8.93
N THR A 97 -0.63 15.96 9.29
CA THR A 97 -1.49 15.77 10.46
C THR A 97 -2.54 14.69 10.29
N GLY A 98 -2.78 14.24 9.05
CA GLY A 98 -3.73 13.18 8.72
C GLY A 98 -3.17 11.77 8.83
N CYS A 99 -1.87 11.62 9.11
CA CYS A 99 -1.22 10.32 9.14
C CYS A 99 -1.59 9.55 10.41
N ARG A 100 -2.25 8.40 10.23
CA ARG A 100 -2.57 7.47 11.31
C ARG A 100 -1.51 6.37 11.37
N TYR A 101 -0.41 6.71 12.02
CA TYR A 101 0.69 5.79 12.33
C TYR A 101 0.30 4.98 13.57
N GLN A 102 -0.55 3.97 13.40
CA GLN A 102 -0.93 3.02 14.46
C GLN A 102 -0.54 1.62 14.04
#